data_AF-A0A2K6TKJ1-F1
#
_entry.id   AF-A0A2K6TKJ1-F1
#
_cell.length_a   1.000
_cell.length_b   1.000
_cell.length_c   1.000
_cell.angle_alpha   90.00
_cell.angle_beta   90.00
_cell.angle_gamma   90.00
#
_symmetry.space_group_name_H-M   'P 1'
#
loop_
_entity.id
_entity.type
_entity.pdbx_description
1 polymer ?
#
loop_
_entity_poly.entity_id
_entity_poly.type
_entity_poly.pdbx_seq_one_letter_code
_entity_poly.pdbx_strand_id
1 'polypeptide(L)'
;TSYLTDIVWWAGTIAMAVGQIGNFLAYTAVPTVLVTPLGALGVPFGSILASYLLKEKLNILGKLGCLLSCAGSVVLIIHSPKSESVTTQAELEEKLTNPVFVGYLCIVLLMLLLLIFWIAPAHGPTNIMVYISICSLLGSFTVPSTKGIGLAAQDILHNNPSSQRALCLCLVLLAVLGCSIIVQFRYINKALECFDSSVFGAIYYVVFTTLVLLASAILFREWSNVGLVDFLGMACGFTTVSVGIVLIQVFKEFNFNLGEMNKSNMKTD
;
A
#
# COMPACT_ATOMS: atom_id res chain seq x y z
N THR A 1 -19.38 -20.49 13.38
CA THR A 1 -18.89 -19.98 14.69
C THR A 1 -17.50 -20.49 15.07
N SER A 2 -16.69 -21.08 14.18
CA SER A 2 -15.34 -21.59 14.51
C SER A 2 -14.23 -20.54 14.62
N TYR A 3 -14.36 -19.37 13.98
CA TYR A 3 -13.25 -18.39 13.97
C TYR A 3 -12.95 -17.76 15.34
N LEU A 4 -13.95 -17.67 16.23
CA LEU A 4 -13.79 -16.99 17.54
C LEU A 4 -12.98 -17.81 18.56
N THR A 5 -12.76 -19.10 18.33
CA THR A 5 -12.04 -20.01 19.25
C THR A 5 -10.66 -20.41 18.72
N ASP A 6 -10.34 -20.04 17.48
CA ASP A 6 -9.06 -20.40 16.87
C ASP A 6 -7.95 -19.44 17.34
N ILE A 7 -7.00 -19.99 18.11
CA ILE A 7 -5.84 -19.26 18.61
C ILE A 7 -5.00 -18.69 17.45
N VAL A 8 -4.95 -19.39 16.31
CA VAL A 8 -4.20 -18.93 15.12
C VAL A 8 -4.88 -17.71 14.51
N TRP A 9 -6.22 -17.67 14.50
CA TRP A 9 -6.98 -16.52 14.01
C TRP A 9 -6.80 -15.27 14.89
N TRP A 10 -6.87 -15.45 16.22
CA TRP A 10 -6.61 -14.35 17.16
C TRP A 10 -5.17 -13.85 17.08
N ALA A 11 -4.19 -14.75 16.97
CA ALA A 11 -2.80 -14.37 16.78
C ALA A 11 -2.61 -13.56 15.48
N GLY A 12 -3.23 -13.97 14.37
CA GLY A 12 -3.21 -13.23 13.11
C GLY A 12 -3.87 -11.86 13.22
N THR A 13 -5.00 -11.77 13.92
CA THR A 13 -5.74 -10.51 14.14
C THR A 13 -4.93 -9.51 14.98
N ILE A 14 -4.29 -9.98 16.06
CA ILE A 14 -3.42 -9.15 16.90
C ILE A 14 -2.18 -8.71 16.11
N ALA A 15 -1.55 -9.62 15.36
CA ALA A 15 -0.40 -9.29 14.52
C ALA A 15 -0.74 -8.23 13.45
N MET A 16 -1.92 -8.33 12.83
CA MET A 16 -2.44 -7.33 11.91
C MET A 16 -2.63 -5.97 12.61
N ALA A 17 -3.23 -5.96 13.81
CA ALA A 17 -3.43 -4.72 14.57
C ALA A 17 -2.09 -4.05 14.94
N VAL A 18 -1.12 -4.82 15.45
CA VAL A 18 0.24 -4.33 15.76
C VAL A 18 0.93 -3.81 14.51
N GLY A 19 0.83 -4.52 13.38
CA GLY A 19 1.36 -4.09 12.10
C GLY A 19 0.78 -2.76 11.61
N GLN A 20 -0.54 -2.56 11.77
CA GLN A 20 -1.20 -1.29 11.41
C GLN A 20 -0.76 -0.14 12.32
N ILE A 21 -0.61 -0.36 13.62
CA ILE A 21 -0.06 0.64 14.54
C ILE A 21 1.38 1.00 14.17
N GLY A 22 2.22 0.00 13.86
CA GLY A 22 3.59 0.23 13.40
C GLY A 22 3.64 1.02 12.10
N ASN A 23 2.78 0.70 11.14
CA ASN A 23 2.65 1.41 9.87
C ASN A 23 2.22 2.87 10.09
N PHE A 24 1.25 3.10 10.98
CA PHE A 24 0.82 4.44 11.37
C PHE A 24 1.98 5.24 11.96
N LEU A 25 2.71 4.68 12.94
CA LEU A 25 3.87 5.32 13.53
C LEU A 25 4.95 5.65 12.49
N ALA A 26 5.21 4.74 11.54
CA ALA A 26 6.18 4.95 10.48
C ALA A 26 5.81 6.16 9.59
N TYR A 27 4.54 6.32 9.22
CA TYR A 27 4.06 7.49 8.48
C TYR A 27 4.20 8.82 9.25
N THR A 28 4.24 8.78 10.59
CA THR A 28 4.46 9.99 11.40
C THR A 28 5.94 10.36 11.54
N ALA A 29 6.84 9.39 11.43
CA ALA A 29 8.26 9.57 11.73
C ALA A 29 9.14 9.72 10.47
N VAL A 30 8.70 9.18 9.34
CA VAL A 30 9.53 9.03 8.14
C VAL A 30 8.71 9.45 6.89
N PRO A 31 9.35 10.01 5.84
CA PRO A 31 8.69 10.29 4.57
C PRO A 31 7.90 9.08 4.02
N THR A 32 6.73 9.35 3.45
CA THR A 32 5.83 8.32 2.90
C THR A 32 6.51 7.44 1.85
N VAL A 33 7.44 8.02 1.07
CA VAL A 33 8.23 7.31 0.05
C VAL A 33 9.08 6.19 0.66
N LEU A 34 9.48 6.28 1.92
CA LEU A 34 10.24 5.23 2.62
C LEU A 34 9.33 4.20 3.29
N VAL A 35 8.17 4.62 3.81
CA VAL A 35 7.20 3.72 4.45
C VAL A 35 6.60 2.74 3.44
N THR A 36 6.41 3.19 2.20
CA THR A 36 5.77 2.40 1.14
C THR A 36 6.59 1.15 0.73
N PRO A 37 7.92 1.22 0.48
CA PRO A 37 8.79 0.07 0.30
C PRO A 37 8.84 -0.88 1.51
N LEU A 38 8.80 -0.33 2.73
CA LEU A 38 8.74 -1.12 3.97
C LEU A 38 7.44 -1.92 4.06
N GLY A 39 6.31 -1.31 3.71
CA GLY A 39 5.03 -2.01 3.60
C GLY A 39 5.05 -3.12 2.55
N ALA A 40 5.75 -2.90 1.43
CA ALA A 40 5.91 -3.91 0.37
C ALA A 40 6.65 -5.17 0.85
N LEU A 41 7.63 -5.03 1.76
CA LEU A 41 8.34 -6.16 2.38
C LEU A 41 7.43 -7.03 3.25
N GLY A 42 6.24 -6.55 3.62
CA GLY A 42 5.23 -7.36 4.30
C GLY A 42 4.74 -8.55 3.46
N VAL A 43 4.68 -8.43 2.13
CA VAL A 43 4.26 -9.51 1.23
C VAL A 43 5.23 -10.70 1.23
N PRO A 44 6.54 -10.51 0.97
CA PRO A 44 7.50 -11.62 1.06
C PRO A 44 7.60 -12.17 2.47
N PHE A 45 7.57 -11.33 3.52
CA PHE A 45 7.57 -11.81 4.91
C PHE A 45 6.35 -12.68 5.21
N GLY A 46 5.15 -12.26 4.78
CA GLY A 46 3.92 -13.04 4.90
C GLY A 46 4.01 -14.38 4.19
N SER A 47 4.61 -14.43 3.00
CA SER A 47 4.80 -15.70 2.27
C SER A 47 5.76 -16.66 2.98
N ILE A 48 6.85 -16.15 3.58
CA ILE A 48 7.82 -16.94 4.34
C ILE A 48 7.16 -17.48 5.62
N LEU A 49 6.42 -16.61 6.32
CA LEU A 49 5.70 -17.00 7.53
C LEU A 49 4.61 -18.03 7.24
N ALA A 50 3.88 -17.89 6.12
CA ALA A 50 2.91 -18.88 5.66
C ALA A 50 3.59 -20.24 5.37
N SER A 51 4.79 -20.22 4.77
CA SER A 51 5.55 -21.45 4.55
C SER A 51 5.97 -22.13 5.86
N TYR A 52 6.32 -21.36 6.89
CA TYR A 52 6.71 -21.91 8.18
C TYR A 52 5.52 -22.37 9.03
N LEU A 53 4.48 -21.55 9.16
CA LEU A 53 3.32 -21.81 10.03
C LEU A 53 2.29 -22.73 9.37
N LEU A 54 1.94 -22.47 8.10
CA LEU A 54 0.94 -23.26 7.37
C LEU A 54 1.56 -24.43 6.59
N LYS A 55 2.89 -24.60 6.63
CA LYS A 55 3.63 -25.63 5.87
C LYS A 55 3.40 -25.56 4.35
N GLU A 56 3.00 -24.40 3.84
CA GLU A 56 2.87 -24.18 2.40
C GLU A 56 4.25 -24.21 1.73
N LYS A 57 4.36 -24.86 0.56
CA LYS A 57 5.62 -24.90 -0.18
C LYS A 57 5.81 -23.60 -0.97
N LEU A 58 6.91 -22.90 -0.69
CA LEU A 58 7.30 -21.71 -1.42
C LEU A 58 8.06 -22.11 -2.69
N ASN A 59 7.38 -22.01 -3.83
CA ASN A 59 7.92 -22.37 -5.14
C ASN A 59 9.14 -21.50 -5.53
N ILE A 60 9.94 -21.96 -6.51
CA ILE A 60 11.15 -21.26 -6.97
C ILE A 60 10.84 -19.83 -7.42
N LEU A 61 9.72 -19.62 -8.14
CA LEU A 61 9.28 -18.28 -8.54
C LEU A 61 8.92 -17.41 -7.33
N GLY A 62 8.30 -17.98 -6.29
CA GLY A 62 8.03 -17.26 -5.05
C GLY A 62 9.32 -16.84 -4.33
N LYS A 63 10.34 -17.71 -4.29
CA LYS A 63 11.65 -17.39 -3.70
C LYS A 63 12.34 -16.27 -4.47
N LEU A 64 12.33 -16.37 -5.81
CA LEU A 64 12.86 -15.32 -6.68
C LEU A 64 12.09 -14.00 -6.49
N GLY A 65 10.77 -14.07 -6.37
CA GLY A 65 9.90 -12.93 -6.09
C GLY A 65 10.22 -12.26 -4.75
N CYS A 66 10.52 -13.05 -3.70
CA CYS A 66 10.99 -12.51 -2.43
C CYS A 66 12.32 -11.77 -2.57
N LEU A 67 13.29 -12.35 -3.29
CA LEU A 67 14.58 -11.71 -3.55
C LEU A 67 14.42 -10.40 -4.34
N LEU A 68 13.62 -10.40 -5.40
CA LEU A 68 13.31 -9.21 -6.21
C LEU A 68 12.61 -8.13 -5.38
N SER A 69 11.63 -8.50 -4.56
CA SER A 69 10.92 -7.56 -3.68
C SER A 69 11.89 -6.91 -2.67
N CYS A 70 12.78 -7.70 -2.06
CA CYS A 70 13.80 -7.16 -1.17
C CYS A 70 14.78 -6.23 -1.89
N ALA A 71 15.32 -6.66 -3.03
CA ALA A 71 16.27 -5.87 -3.80
C ALA A 71 15.65 -4.55 -4.30
N GLY A 72 14.42 -4.61 -4.84
CA GLY A 72 13.70 -3.43 -5.29
C GLY A 72 13.38 -2.45 -4.15
N SER A 73 13.00 -2.95 -2.96
CA SER A 73 12.77 -2.09 -1.79
C SER A 73 14.05 -1.39 -1.33
N VAL A 74 15.21 -2.07 -1.37
CA VAL A 74 16.51 -1.44 -1.08
C VAL A 74 16.83 -0.34 -2.09
N VAL A 75 16.62 -0.59 -3.40
CA VAL A 75 16.83 0.41 -4.44
C VAL A 75 15.92 1.63 -4.23
N LEU A 76 14.65 1.42 -3.88
CA LEU A 76 13.70 2.50 -3.55
C LEU A 76 14.18 3.34 -2.37
N ILE A 77 14.66 2.69 -1.30
CA ILE A 77 15.15 3.38 -0.10
C ILE A 77 16.39 4.22 -0.41
N ILE A 78 17.33 3.70 -1.19
CA ILE A 78 18.58 4.38 -1.53
C ILE A 78 18.33 5.66 -2.36
N HIS A 79 17.39 5.60 -3.30
CA HIS A 79 17.07 6.71 -4.20
C HIS A 79 15.89 7.57 -3.72
N SER A 80 15.33 7.27 -2.54
CA SER A 80 14.25 8.07 -1.97
C SER A 80 14.77 9.47 -1.60
N PRO A 81 14.02 10.54 -1.90
CA PRO A 81 14.40 11.87 -1.46
C PRO A 81 14.50 11.90 0.06
N LYS A 82 15.60 12.49 0.58
CA LYS A 82 15.80 12.74 2.01
C LYS A 82 14.98 13.95 2.52
N SER A 83 13.95 14.35 1.79
CA SER A 83 13.20 15.59 2.03
C SER A 83 12.67 15.66 3.46
N GLU A 84 12.76 16.87 4.04
CA GLU A 84 12.22 17.21 5.35
C GLU A 84 10.79 16.67 5.47
N SER A 85 10.61 15.70 6.36
CA SER A 85 9.28 15.26 6.77
C SER A 85 8.55 16.48 7.27
N VAL A 86 7.41 16.85 6.67
CA VAL A 86 6.49 17.85 7.25
C VAL A 86 6.37 17.59 8.76
N THR A 87 6.98 18.45 9.57
CA THR A 87 7.11 18.25 11.02
C THR A 87 6.02 18.98 11.80
N THR A 88 5.35 19.94 11.16
CA THR A 88 4.40 20.81 11.82
C THR A 88 3.04 20.74 11.15
N GLN A 89 1.98 20.75 11.95
CA GLN A 89 0.61 20.74 11.46
C GLN A 89 0.27 21.93 10.53
N ALA A 90 0.83 23.11 10.82
CA ALA A 90 0.63 24.31 10.00
C ALA A 90 1.17 24.14 8.57
N GLU A 91 2.33 23.50 8.42
CA GLU A 91 2.92 23.20 7.11
C GLU A 91 2.06 22.17 6.36
N LEU A 92 1.51 21.16 7.06
CA LEU A 92 0.58 20.23 6.44
C LEU A 92 -0.69 20.93 5.96
N GLU A 93 -1.26 21.84 6.75
CA GLU A 93 -2.43 22.63 6.36
C GLU A 93 -2.17 23.47 5.10
N GLU A 94 -0.99 24.11 5.02
CA GLU A 94 -0.58 24.87 3.84
C GLU A 94 -0.50 23.99 2.59
N LYS A 95 0.10 22.79 2.72
CA LYS A 95 0.22 21.81 1.64
C LYS A 95 -1.16 21.29 1.20
N LEU A 96 -2.06 21.03 2.15
CA LEU A 96 -3.43 20.59 1.88
C LEU A 96 -4.27 21.68 1.19
N THR A 97 -4.04 22.94 1.52
CA THR A 97 -4.76 24.10 0.94
C THR A 97 -4.14 24.55 -0.40
N ASN A 98 -3.02 23.96 -0.80
CA ASN A 98 -2.36 24.31 -2.05
C ASN A 98 -3.30 24.06 -3.25
N PRO A 99 -3.49 25.03 -4.16
CA PRO A 99 -4.47 24.91 -5.24
C PRO A 99 -4.21 23.72 -6.17
N VAL A 100 -2.94 23.33 -6.35
CA VAL A 100 -2.55 22.16 -7.15
C VAL A 100 -3.05 20.87 -6.49
N PHE A 101 -2.84 20.73 -5.18
CA PHE A 101 -3.27 19.55 -4.44
C PHE A 101 -4.80 19.49 -4.29
N VAL A 102 -5.46 20.63 -4.03
CA VAL A 102 -6.93 20.72 -4.01
C VAL A 102 -7.51 20.33 -5.36
N GLY A 103 -6.96 20.81 -6.47
CA GLY A 103 -7.37 20.43 -7.82
C GLY A 103 -7.22 18.92 -8.06
N TYR A 104 -6.10 18.33 -7.66
CA TYR A 104 -5.89 16.88 -7.69
C TYR A 104 -6.95 16.13 -6.89
N LEU A 105 -7.23 16.54 -5.64
CA LEU A 105 -8.25 15.92 -4.81
C LEU A 105 -9.66 16.02 -5.41
N CYS A 106 -10.01 17.15 -6.02
CA CYS A 106 -11.29 17.32 -6.71
C CYS A 106 -11.43 16.33 -7.88
N ILE A 107 -10.38 16.15 -8.68
CA ILE A 107 -10.36 15.17 -9.79
C ILE A 107 -10.52 13.75 -9.24
N VAL A 108 -9.74 13.38 -8.21
CA VAL A 108 -9.82 12.07 -7.57
C VAL A 108 -11.23 11.82 -7.00
N LEU A 109 -11.83 12.82 -6.35
CA LEU A 109 -13.17 12.72 -5.81
C LEU A 109 -14.22 12.53 -6.90
N LEU A 110 -14.13 13.28 -8.01
CA LEU A 110 -15.04 13.14 -9.13
C LEU A 110 -14.92 11.76 -9.78
N MET A 111 -13.69 11.27 -9.97
CA MET A 111 -13.42 9.91 -10.44
C MET A 111 -14.02 8.86 -9.49
N LEU A 112 -13.85 9.02 -8.17
CA LEU A 112 -14.43 8.12 -7.18
C LEU A 112 -15.96 8.09 -7.25
N LEU A 113 -16.62 9.24 -7.35
CA LEU A 113 -18.07 9.32 -7.48
C LEU A 113 -18.55 8.60 -8.75
N LEU A 114 -17.88 8.83 -9.87
CA LEU A 114 -18.18 8.18 -11.15
C LEU A 114 -18.00 6.65 -11.05
N LEU A 115 -16.88 6.20 -10.49
CA LEU A 115 -16.61 4.78 -10.32
C LEU A 115 -17.60 4.11 -9.36
N ILE A 116 -17.94 4.73 -8.23
CA ILE A 116 -18.82 4.15 -7.20
C ILE A 116 -20.27 4.09 -7.67
N PHE A 117 -20.79 5.18 -8.25
CA PHE A 117 -22.22 5.27 -8.58
C PHE A 117 -22.58 4.71 -9.95
N TRP A 118 -21.66 4.78 -10.93
CA TRP A 118 -21.97 4.39 -12.31
C TRP A 118 -21.25 3.11 -12.74
N ILE A 119 -19.93 3.05 -12.56
CA ILE A 119 -19.13 1.95 -13.12
C ILE A 119 -19.19 0.69 -12.25
N ALA A 120 -19.08 0.81 -10.92
CA ALA A 120 -19.04 -0.33 -10.01
C ALA A 120 -20.33 -1.18 -10.03
N PRO A 121 -21.54 -0.60 -10.12
CA PRO A 121 -22.75 -1.41 -10.26
C PRO A 121 -22.82 -2.14 -11.61
N ALA A 122 -22.34 -1.52 -12.69
CA ALA A 122 -22.45 -2.06 -14.05
C ALA A 122 -21.32 -3.04 -14.43
N HIS A 123 -20.08 -2.73 -14.06
CA HIS A 123 -18.86 -3.41 -14.50
C HIS A 123 -17.99 -3.94 -13.36
N GLY A 124 -18.32 -3.64 -12.10
CA GLY A 124 -17.58 -4.15 -10.95
C GLY A 124 -17.43 -5.69 -10.90
N PRO A 125 -18.49 -6.50 -11.10
CA PRO A 125 -18.36 -7.95 -11.03
C PRO A 125 -17.64 -8.58 -12.23
N THR A 126 -17.48 -7.85 -13.34
CA THR A 126 -16.84 -8.36 -14.57
C THR A 126 -15.42 -7.86 -14.75
N ASN A 127 -15.07 -6.71 -14.16
CA ASN A 127 -13.76 -6.09 -14.30
C ASN A 127 -13.16 -5.69 -12.95
N ILE A 128 -12.16 -6.48 -12.51
CA ILE A 128 -11.45 -6.30 -11.24
C ILE A 128 -10.82 -4.90 -11.09
N MET A 129 -10.43 -4.27 -12.20
CA MET A 129 -9.79 -2.95 -12.18
C MET A 129 -10.71 -1.87 -11.61
N VAL A 130 -12.03 -2.05 -11.69
CA VAL A 130 -12.99 -1.07 -11.15
C VAL A 130 -12.88 -1.01 -9.63
N TYR A 131 -12.93 -2.16 -8.94
CA TYR A 131 -12.80 -2.21 -7.48
C TYR A 131 -11.41 -1.79 -7.01
N ILE A 132 -10.36 -2.23 -7.72
CA ILE A 132 -8.99 -1.83 -7.43
C ILE A 132 -8.84 -0.31 -7.53
N SER A 133 -9.33 0.30 -8.61
CA SER A 133 -9.24 1.75 -8.81
C SER A 133 -9.96 2.55 -7.72
N ILE A 134 -11.13 2.10 -7.27
CA ILE A 134 -11.85 2.74 -6.14
C ILE A 134 -10.99 2.71 -4.88
N CYS A 135 -10.49 1.53 -4.51
CA CYS A 135 -9.67 1.38 -3.31
C CYS A 135 -8.35 2.17 -3.39
N SER A 136 -7.70 2.17 -4.55
CA SER A 136 -6.44 2.88 -4.78
C SER A 136 -6.60 4.40 -4.79
N LEU A 137 -7.68 4.94 -5.37
CA LEU A 137 -7.99 6.37 -5.32
C LEU A 137 -8.29 6.84 -3.90
N LEU A 138 -9.00 6.03 -3.10
CA LEU A 138 -9.21 6.29 -1.67
C LEU A 138 -7.89 6.32 -0.86
N GLY A 139 -6.87 5.60 -1.32
CA GLY A 139 -5.50 5.67 -0.79
C GLY A 139 -4.92 7.09 -0.79
N SER A 140 -5.28 7.91 -1.79
CA SER A 140 -4.81 9.31 -1.91
C SER A 140 -5.26 10.21 -0.75
N PHE A 141 -6.37 9.89 -0.09
CA PHE A 141 -6.86 10.61 1.09
C PHE A 141 -6.27 10.04 2.38
N THR A 142 -6.00 8.73 2.39
CA THR A 142 -5.60 7.97 3.58
C THR A 142 -4.22 8.41 4.08
N VAL A 143 -3.27 8.66 3.18
CA VAL A 143 -1.90 9.11 3.53
C VAL A 143 -1.86 10.50 4.18
N PRO A 144 -2.42 11.56 3.56
CA PRO A 144 -2.49 12.87 4.20
C PRO A 144 -3.20 12.83 5.56
N SER A 145 -4.31 12.09 5.67
CA SER A 145 -5.02 11.95 6.94
C SER A 145 -4.18 11.27 8.01
N THR A 146 -3.50 10.17 7.66
CA THR A 146 -2.62 9.44 8.59
C THR A 146 -1.51 10.34 9.11
N LYS A 147 -0.85 11.07 8.21
CA LYS A 147 0.23 11.97 8.59
C LYS A 147 -0.27 13.12 9.46
N GLY A 148 -1.41 13.73 9.11
CA GLY A 148 -1.96 14.85 9.88
C GLY A 148 -2.47 14.47 11.26
N ILE A 149 -3.09 13.30 11.42
CA ILE A 149 -3.47 12.77 12.74
C ILE A 149 -2.21 12.47 13.56
N GLY A 150 -1.17 11.93 12.92
CA GLY A 150 0.12 11.67 13.54
C GLY A 150 0.77 12.93 14.13
N LEU A 151 0.85 14.00 13.35
CA LEU A 151 1.38 15.29 13.79
C LEU A 151 0.52 15.88 14.92
N ALA A 152 -0.81 15.86 14.78
CA ALA A 152 -1.72 16.36 15.81
C ALA A 152 -1.57 15.59 17.14
N ALA A 153 -1.35 14.27 17.08
CA ALA A 153 -1.12 13.47 18.28
C ALA A 153 0.20 13.83 18.98
N GLN A 154 1.26 14.12 18.20
CA GLN A 154 2.55 14.58 18.75
C GLN A 154 2.45 15.96 19.40
N ASP A 155 1.66 16.88 18.82
CA ASP A 155 1.42 18.22 19.36
C ASP A 155 0.65 18.18 20.69
N ILE A 156 -0.37 17.32 20.79
CA ILE A 156 -1.14 17.09 22.03
C ILE A 156 -0.24 16.52 23.13
N LEU A 157 0.64 15.57 22.79
CA LEU A 157 1.53 14.93 23.76
C LEU A 157 2.57 15.89 24.34
N HIS A 158 3.02 16.87 23.54
CA HIS A 158 4.00 17.89 23.97
C HIS A 158 3.36 19.10 24.69
N ASN A 159 2.07 19.07 25.04
CA ASN A 159 1.36 20.16 25.74
C ASN A 159 1.42 21.53 25.03
N ASN A 160 1.54 21.55 23.69
CA ASN A 160 1.30 22.78 22.95
C ASN A 160 -0.22 23.01 22.89
N PRO A 161 -0.75 24.20 23.22
CA PRO A 161 -2.17 24.49 23.07
C PRO A 161 -2.49 24.44 21.57
N SER A 162 -2.97 23.29 21.11
CA SER A 162 -3.45 23.15 19.74
C SER A 162 -4.55 24.18 19.52
N SER A 163 -4.30 25.11 18.61
CA SER A 163 -5.30 26.11 18.20
C SER A 163 -6.60 25.37 17.85
N GLN A 164 -7.77 25.97 18.14
CA GLN A 164 -9.07 25.39 17.81
C GLN A 164 -9.16 24.91 16.34
N ARG A 165 -8.43 25.58 15.44
CA ARG A 165 -8.27 25.23 14.02
C ARG A 165 -7.53 23.90 13.81
N ALA A 166 -6.48 23.63 14.59
CA ALA A 166 -5.71 22.39 14.55
C ALA A 166 -6.54 21.17 14.97
N LEU A 167 -7.33 21.30 16.04
CA LEU A 167 -8.25 20.24 16.48
C LEU A 167 -9.34 19.97 15.42
N CYS A 168 -9.88 21.02 14.81
CA CYS A 168 -10.87 20.89 13.73
C CYS A 168 -10.31 20.11 12.53
N LEU A 169 -9.10 20.44 12.07
CA LEU A 169 -8.44 19.71 10.99
C LEU A 169 -8.19 18.25 11.34
N CYS A 170 -7.73 17.96 12.56
CA CYS A 170 -7.52 16.59 13.02
C CYS A 170 -8.81 15.76 12.97
N LEU A 171 -9.93 16.32 13.47
CA LEU A 171 -11.24 15.66 13.43
C LEU A 171 -11.72 15.40 11.99
N VAL A 172 -11.53 16.37 11.09
CA VAL A 172 -11.88 16.21 9.67
C VAL A 172 -11.04 15.11 9.02
N LEU A 173 -9.72 15.11 9.25
CA LEU A 173 -8.82 14.08 8.71
C LEU A 173 -9.14 12.69 9.26
N LEU A 174 -9.52 12.60 10.53
CA LEU A 174 -9.97 11.35 11.17
C LEU A 174 -11.27 10.84 10.56
N ALA A 175 -12.25 11.72 10.33
CA ALA A 175 -13.51 11.36 9.68
C ALA A 175 -13.28 10.88 8.23
N VAL A 176 -12.43 11.59 7.47
CA VAL A 176 -12.04 11.19 6.10
C VAL A 176 -11.31 9.86 6.11
N LEU A 177 -10.39 9.63 7.05
CA LEU A 177 -9.66 8.38 7.19
C LEU A 177 -10.61 7.21 7.49
N GLY A 178 -11.48 7.38 8.48
CA GLY A 178 -12.46 6.36 8.86
C GLY A 178 -13.41 6.02 7.71
N CYS A 179 -13.96 7.02 7.04
CA CYS A 179 -14.82 6.84 5.87
C CYS A 179 -14.08 6.10 4.74
N SER A 180 -12.86 6.54 4.41
CA SER A 180 -12.02 5.92 3.38
C SER A 180 -11.75 4.44 3.68
N ILE A 181 -11.34 4.10 4.90
CA ILE A 181 -11.04 2.71 5.30
C ILE A 181 -12.30 1.85 5.23
N ILE A 182 -13.44 2.35 5.70
CA ILE A 182 -14.71 1.59 5.63
C ILE A 182 -15.08 1.30 4.18
N VAL A 183 -14.98 2.29 3.29
CA VAL A 183 -15.29 2.10 1.87
C VAL A 183 -14.29 1.14 1.21
N GLN A 184 -12.98 1.30 1.47
CA GLN A 184 -11.95 0.38 0.98
C GLN A 184 -12.23 -1.07 1.42
N PHE A 185 -12.51 -1.28 2.71
CA PHE A 185 -12.79 -2.61 3.26
C PHE A 185 -13.99 -3.26 2.56
N ARG A 186 -15.07 -2.49 2.33
CA ARG A 186 -16.24 -3.00 1.60
C ARG A 186 -15.92 -3.41 0.16
N TYR A 187 -15.17 -2.61 -0.58
CA TYR A 187 -14.84 -2.91 -1.96
C TYR A 187 -13.77 -3.99 -2.12
N ILE A 188 -12.81 -4.09 -1.18
CA ILE A 188 -11.87 -5.20 -1.11
C ILE A 188 -12.63 -6.51 -0.92
N ASN A 189 -13.52 -6.60 0.06
CA ASN A 189 -14.29 -7.83 0.29
C ASN A 189 -15.16 -8.17 -0.93
N LYS A 190 -15.81 -7.18 -1.54
CA LYS A 190 -16.60 -7.39 -2.77
C LYS A 190 -15.74 -7.88 -3.94
N ALA A 191 -14.50 -7.40 -4.06
CA ALA A 191 -13.57 -7.88 -5.08
C ALA A 191 -13.12 -9.32 -4.80
N LEU A 192 -12.78 -9.63 -3.56
CA LEU A 192 -12.34 -10.97 -3.15
C LEU A 192 -13.46 -12.03 -3.23
N GLU A 193 -14.73 -11.61 -3.18
CA GLU A 193 -15.88 -12.48 -3.47
C GLU A 193 -16.01 -12.84 -4.96
N CYS A 194 -15.51 -11.97 -5.86
CA CYS A 194 -15.68 -12.11 -7.31
C CYS A 194 -14.41 -12.59 -8.03
N PHE A 195 -13.23 -12.37 -7.47
CA PHE A 195 -11.94 -12.55 -8.13
C PHE A 195 -10.93 -13.28 -7.24
N ASP A 196 -9.96 -13.97 -7.87
CA ASP A 196 -8.88 -14.64 -7.17
C ASP A 196 -8.07 -13.66 -6.30
N SER A 197 -7.91 -14.00 -5.02
CA SER A 197 -7.23 -13.16 -4.02
C SER A 197 -5.76 -12.88 -4.39
N SER A 198 -5.08 -13.85 -5.00
CA SER A 198 -3.70 -13.72 -5.49
C SER A 198 -3.58 -12.69 -6.63
N VAL A 199 -4.49 -12.74 -7.61
CA VAL A 199 -4.49 -11.81 -8.75
C VAL A 199 -4.90 -10.43 -8.26
N PHE A 200 -5.94 -10.35 -7.42
CA PHE A 200 -6.38 -9.11 -6.79
C PHE A 200 -5.23 -8.45 -6.04
N GLY A 201 -4.56 -9.17 -5.13
CA GLY A 201 -3.51 -8.63 -4.29
C GLY A 201 -2.29 -8.18 -5.10
N ALA A 202 -1.93 -8.88 -6.18
CA ALA A 202 -0.84 -8.49 -7.07
C ALA A 202 -1.13 -7.16 -7.78
N ILE A 203 -2.29 -7.05 -8.44
CA ILE A 203 -2.67 -5.85 -9.18
C ILE A 203 -2.94 -4.68 -8.23
N TYR A 204 -3.64 -4.96 -7.12
CA TYR A 204 -3.96 -3.97 -6.10
C TYR A 204 -2.70 -3.32 -5.56
N TYR A 205 -1.67 -4.09 -5.23
CA TYR A 205 -0.39 -3.54 -4.77
C TYR A 205 0.17 -2.51 -5.75
N VAL A 206 0.29 -2.87 -7.03
CA VAL A 206 0.90 -1.99 -8.04
C VAL A 206 0.09 -0.71 -8.23
N VAL A 207 -1.22 -0.81 -8.41
CA VAL A 207 -2.09 0.34 -8.68
C VAL A 207 -2.23 1.23 -7.44
N PHE A 208 -2.41 0.63 -6.26
CA PHE A 208 -2.48 1.34 -4.99
C PHE A 208 -1.20 2.10 -4.71
N THR A 209 -0.05 1.43 -4.77
CA THR A 209 1.23 2.07 -4.51
C THR A 209 1.53 3.18 -5.52
N THR A 210 1.21 2.99 -6.80
CA THR A 210 1.41 4.04 -7.81
C THR A 210 0.59 5.30 -7.50
N LEU A 211 -0.70 5.14 -7.19
CA LEU A 211 -1.55 6.29 -6.87
C LEU A 211 -1.17 6.96 -5.54
N VAL A 212 -0.77 6.18 -4.54
CA VAL A 212 -0.28 6.71 -3.26
C VAL A 212 1.01 7.49 -3.43
N LEU A 213 1.98 6.96 -4.19
CA LEU A 213 3.24 7.66 -4.47
C LEU A 213 2.97 8.94 -5.27
N LEU A 214 2.07 8.91 -6.25
CA LEU A 214 1.68 10.10 -7.00
C LEU A 214 1.02 11.15 -6.10
N ALA A 215 0.06 10.76 -5.26
CA ALA A 215 -0.60 11.65 -4.32
C ALA A 215 0.40 12.29 -3.35
N SER A 216 1.35 11.49 -2.84
CA SER A 216 2.39 11.95 -1.92
C SER A 216 3.37 12.90 -2.61
N ALA A 217 3.78 12.58 -3.84
CA ALA A 217 4.65 13.44 -4.64
C ALA A 217 4.01 14.82 -4.91
N ILE A 218 2.71 14.86 -5.22
CA ILE A 218 1.97 16.11 -5.43
C ILE A 218 1.81 16.87 -4.11
N LEU A 219 1.41 16.19 -3.04
CA LEU A 219 1.14 16.80 -1.74
C LEU A 219 2.40 17.38 -1.10
N PHE A 220 3.44 16.58 -0.96
CA PHE A 220 4.67 16.97 -0.28
C PHE A 220 5.66 17.70 -1.20
N ARG A 221 5.40 17.69 -2.51
CA ARG A 221 6.33 18.20 -3.54
C ARG A 221 7.69 17.50 -3.49
N GLU A 222 7.69 16.23 -3.09
CA GLU A 222 8.89 15.39 -2.91
C GLU A 222 9.74 15.32 -4.17
N TRP A 223 9.14 15.43 -5.36
CA TRP A 223 9.84 15.32 -6.65
C TRP A 223 10.44 16.64 -7.16
N SER A 224 10.18 17.77 -6.50
CA SER A 224 10.67 19.08 -6.96
C SER A 224 12.20 19.20 -6.91
N ASN A 225 12.88 18.33 -6.16
CA ASN A 225 14.33 18.38 -5.94
C ASN A 225 15.01 17.01 -6.20
N VAL A 226 14.32 16.08 -6.85
CA VAL A 226 14.82 14.74 -7.14
C VAL A 226 15.65 14.79 -8.42
N GLY A 227 16.90 14.31 -8.35
CA GLY A 227 17.74 14.17 -9.53
C GLY A 227 17.19 13.12 -10.50
N LEU A 228 17.48 13.25 -11.79
CA LEU A 228 16.99 12.32 -12.82
C LEU A 228 17.43 10.86 -12.55
N VAL A 229 18.62 10.67 -11.98
CA VAL A 229 19.13 9.35 -11.57
C VAL A 229 18.30 8.76 -10.43
N ASP A 230 17.96 9.57 -9.43
CA ASP A 230 17.14 9.13 -8.29
C ASP A 230 15.71 8.80 -8.72
N PHE A 231 15.14 9.59 -9.64
CA PHE A 231 13.84 9.29 -10.22
C PHE A 231 13.84 7.95 -10.98
N LEU A 232 14.84 7.72 -11.84
CA LEU A 232 14.98 6.46 -12.56
C LEU A 232 15.26 5.29 -11.62
N GLY A 233 16.05 5.51 -10.57
CA GLY A 233 16.32 4.54 -9.51
C GLY A 233 15.05 4.14 -8.78
N MET A 234 14.22 5.11 -8.38
CA MET A 234 12.92 4.85 -7.77
C MET A 234 11.98 4.10 -8.71
N ALA A 235 11.88 4.49 -9.97
CA ALA A 235 11.04 3.81 -10.97
C ALA A 235 11.49 2.36 -11.20
N CYS A 236 12.81 2.13 -11.29
CA CYS A 236 13.41 0.80 -11.42
C CYS A 236 13.14 -0.05 -10.18
N GLY A 237 13.36 0.51 -8.98
CA GLY A 237 13.08 -0.15 -7.71
C GLY A 237 11.61 -0.53 -7.59
N PHE A 238 10.69 0.39 -7.88
CA PHE A 238 9.25 0.13 -7.85
C PHE A 238 8.82 -0.96 -8.83
N THR A 239 9.34 -0.92 -10.05
CA THR A 239 9.08 -1.96 -11.06
C THR A 239 9.59 -3.32 -10.58
N THR A 240 10.79 -3.36 -10.00
CA THR A 240 11.41 -4.57 -9.46
C THR A 240 10.58 -5.17 -8.31
N VAL A 241 10.11 -4.33 -7.38
CA VAL A 241 9.21 -4.78 -6.30
C VAL A 241 7.89 -5.29 -6.86
N SER A 242 7.31 -4.58 -7.84
CA SER A 242 6.06 -4.97 -8.48
C SER A 242 6.17 -6.35 -9.15
N VAL A 243 7.25 -6.59 -9.89
CA VAL A 243 7.55 -7.91 -10.49
C VAL A 243 7.71 -8.97 -9.40
N GLY A 244 8.42 -8.65 -8.33
CA GLY A 244 8.61 -9.55 -7.19
C GLY A 244 7.29 -9.98 -6.54
N ILE A 245 6.37 -9.04 -6.33
CA ILE A 245 5.06 -9.30 -5.73
C ILE A 245 4.15 -10.08 -6.67
N VAL A 246 4.16 -9.78 -7.97
CA VAL A 246 3.43 -10.57 -8.97
C VAL A 246 3.94 -12.01 -8.98
N LEU A 247 5.25 -12.23 -8.92
CA LEU A 247 5.85 -13.56 -8.81
C LEU A 247 5.41 -14.31 -7.55
N ILE A 248 5.37 -13.65 -6.39
CA ILE A 248 4.94 -14.25 -5.12
C ILE A 248 3.46 -14.63 -5.17
N GLN A 249 2.59 -13.71 -5.61
CA GLN A 249 1.15 -13.89 -5.49
C GLN A 249 0.58 -14.72 -6.65
N VAL A 250 0.85 -14.36 -7.91
CA VAL A 250 0.24 -15.01 -9.08
C VAL A 250 0.79 -16.42 -9.30
N PHE A 251 2.09 -16.63 -9.03
CA PHE A 251 2.74 -17.93 -9.27
C PHE A 251 2.87 -18.80 -8.01
N LYS A 252 2.10 -18.49 -6.95
CA LYS A 252 2.10 -19.23 -5.68
C LYS A 252 1.84 -20.73 -5.90
N GLU A 253 0.92 -21.07 -6.81
CA GLU A 253 0.46 -22.46 -7.07
C GLU A 253 1.26 -23.18 -8.17
N PHE A 254 2.11 -22.49 -8.93
CA PHE A 254 2.82 -23.07 -10.08
C PHE A 254 4.05 -23.90 -9.66
N ASN A 255 3.89 -25.15 -9.25
CA ASN A 255 5.03 -26.01 -8.95
C ASN A 255 5.81 -26.38 -10.23
N PHE A 256 6.95 -25.72 -10.48
CA PHE A 256 7.91 -26.20 -11.48
C PHE A 256 8.61 -27.44 -10.94
N ASN A 257 8.18 -28.61 -11.40
CA ASN A 257 8.82 -29.86 -11.02
C ASN A 257 10.11 -30.01 -11.86
N LEU A 258 11.26 -29.63 -11.29
CA LEU A 258 12.58 -29.77 -11.93
C LEU A 258 12.87 -31.21 -12.43
N GLY A 259 12.14 -32.20 -11.93
CA GLY A 259 12.20 -33.59 -12.40
C GLY A 259 11.75 -33.78 -13.86
N GLU A 260 10.93 -32.90 -14.43
CA GLU A 260 10.51 -32.99 -15.84
C GLU A 260 11.59 -32.51 -16.82
N MET A 261 12.44 -31.57 -16.40
CA MET A 261 13.61 -31.15 -17.19
C MET A 261 14.68 -32.24 -17.24
N ASN A 262 14.81 -33.07 -16.20
CA ASN A 262 15.78 -34.16 -16.22
C ASN A 262 15.30 -35.37 -17.04
N LYS A 263 13.98 -35.59 -17.15
CA LYS A 263 13.39 -36.65 -17.99
C LYS A 263 13.44 -36.37 -19.49
N SER A 264 13.49 -35.11 -19.91
CA SER A 264 13.68 -34.75 -21.32
C SER A 264 15.13 -34.97 -21.76
N ASN A 265 16.10 -34.74 -20.88
CA ASN A 265 17.51 -35.04 -21.17
C ASN A 265 17.82 -36.55 -21.17
N MET A 266 17.12 -37.36 -20.36
CA MET A 266 17.32 -38.83 -20.32
C MET A 266 16.62 -39.62 -21.46
N LYS A 267 15.84 -38.97 -22.32
CA LYS A 267 15.21 -39.63 -23.49
C LYS A 267 15.98 -39.41 -24.80
N THR A 268 17.13 -38.74 -24.73
CA THR A 268 17.93 -38.37 -25.91
C THR A 268 19.32 -39.01 -25.91
N ASP A 269 19.55 -40.03 -25.09
CA ASP A 269 20.75 -40.88 -25.11
C ASP A 269 20.37 -42.34 -25.41
#